data_AF-A0A7X7UGD1-F1
#
_entry.id   AF-A0A7X7UGD1-F1
#
_cell.length_a   1.000
_cell.length_b   1.000
_cell.length_c   1.000
_cell.angle_alpha   90.00
_cell.angle_beta   90.00
_cell.angle_gamma   90.00
#
_symmetry.space_group_name_H-M   'P 1'
#
loop_
_entity.id
_entity.type
_entity.pdbx_description
1 polymer ?
#
loop_
_entity_poly.entity_id
_entity_poly.type
_entity_poly.pdbx_seq_one_letter_code
_entity_poly.pdbx_strand_id
1 'polypeptide(L)'
;MQVTVSGYEHARGNHCGTTSISRLLRFHGHRISEAMCLGLGEGLEFVYLTGPSLNPTRYIGGRGPYLETTCFRNLGVPCTVHQTADPAEAWRWVKNEIDAGRPAMVQADIRWLDYYNTKTRFGGHKILVVGYDEEKQTATISDNEFDQLQPVPLDSLARARAETAPPFELQNDWFEIRVPERLADPAVAVPLAIVAQAEKMLADRGELFGVAALERAARELPAWREAADWQWSARFAYQVIEKRGTGGGSFRKMYADFLAEGAVYCPAIEWHGLPERMRRIAAAWTALGVELRALSEQEPPADFRPAAALLAGLARAEREYYSAARACRG
;
A
#
# COMPACT_ATOMS: atom_id res chain seq x y z
N MET A 1 23.05 23.69 11.93
CA MET A 1 22.49 24.10 10.62
C MET A 1 21.15 23.42 10.38
N GLN A 2 20.11 24.19 10.01
CA GLN A 2 18.79 23.66 9.63
C GLN A 2 18.62 23.74 8.11
N VAL A 3 18.28 22.63 7.47
CA VAL A 3 18.03 22.54 6.02
C VAL A 3 16.61 22.04 5.80
N THR A 4 15.88 22.67 4.89
CA THR A 4 14.51 22.25 4.52
C THR A 4 14.35 22.32 3.01
N VAL A 5 13.57 21.39 2.47
CA VAL A 5 13.21 21.36 1.06
C VAL A 5 12.21 22.49 0.79
N SER A 6 12.71 23.59 0.22
CA SER A 6 11.91 24.78 -0.06
C SER A 6 10.82 24.49 -1.08
N GLY A 7 9.58 24.92 -0.80
CA GLY A 7 8.43 24.71 -1.69
C GLY A 7 7.75 23.34 -1.57
N TYR A 8 8.17 22.49 -0.63
CA TYR A 8 7.48 21.23 -0.37
C TYR A 8 6.10 21.44 0.27
N GLU A 9 5.05 20.86 -0.34
CA GLU A 9 3.67 20.92 0.14
C GLU A 9 3.26 19.62 0.83
N HIS A 10 3.27 19.61 2.16
CA HIS A 10 2.78 18.50 2.97
C HIS A 10 1.24 18.41 2.93
N ALA A 11 0.73 17.18 2.93
CA ALA A 11 -0.67 16.90 3.25
C ALA A 11 -0.82 15.44 3.68
N ARG A 12 -1.80 15.20 4.55
CA ARG A 12 -2.29 13.84 4.85
C ARG A 12 -2.80 13.13 3.60
N GLY A 13 -2.84 11.82 3.66
CA GLY A 13 -3.36 10.97 2.60
C GLY A 13 -3.74 9.58 3.10
N ASN A 14 -4.28 8.77 2.19
CA ASN A 14 -4.89 7.50 2.54
C ASN A 14 -3.85 6.37 2.74
N HIS A 15 -2.81 6.31 1.92
CA HIS A 15 -1.81 5.24 1.98
C HIS A 15 -0.39 5.79 1.92
N CYS A 16 0.47 5.36 2.84
CA CYS A 16 1.83 5.88 2.99
C CYS A 16 2.65 5.88 1.71
N GLY A 17 2.62 4.79 0.94
CA GLY A 17 3.30 4.66 -0.35
C GLY A 17 2.77 5.65 -1.39
N THR A 18 1.47 5.62 -1.68
CA THR A 18 0.86 6.47 -2.74
C THR A 18 0.87 7.93 -2.37
N THR A 19 0.71 8.28 -1.09
CA THR A 19 0.84 9.64 -0.60
C THR A 19 2.27 10.14 -0.80
N SER A 20 3.28 9.36 -0.40
CA SER A 20 4.69 9.73 -0.59
C SER A 20 5.03 9.94 -2.07
N ILE A 21 4.57 9.05 -2.97
CA ILE A 21 4.76 9.21 -4.42
C ILE A 21 4.05 10.48 -4.91
N SER A 22 2.77 10.67 -4.57
CA SER A 22 1.98 11.82 -5.03
C SER A 22 2.60 13.15 -4.58
N ARG A 23 3.06 13.24 -3.32
CA ARG A 23 3.71 14.44 -2.80
C ARG A 23 5.06 14.70 -3.47
N LEU A 24 5.87 13.66 -3.65
CA LEU A 24 7.17 13.77 -4.33
C LEU A 24 6.99 14.23 -5.79
N LEU A 25 6.05 13.63 -6.53
CA LEU A 25 5.77 14.03 -7.91
C LEU A 25 5.23 15.46 -7.99
N ARG A 26 4.36 15.85 -7.05
CA ARG A 26 3.83 17.22 -6.98
C ARG A 26 4.92 18.25 -6.73
N PHE A 27 5.88 17.94 -5.86
CA PHE A 27 7.04 18.80 -5.64
C PHE A 27 7.81 19.05 -6.95
N HIS A 28 7.90 18.03 -7.81
CA HIS A 28 8.48 18.13 -9.15
C HIS A 28 7.53 18.65 -10.24
N GLY A 29 6.39 19.25 -9.86
CA GLY A 29 5.44 19.89 -10.78
C GLY A 29 4.38 18.95 -11.37
N HIS A 30 4.39 17.66 -11.03
CA HIS A 30 3.45 16.67 -11.57
C HIS A 30 2.30 16.39 -10.60
N ARG A 31 1.08 16.76 -10.99
CA ARG A 31 -0.12 16.57 -10.16
C ARG A 31 -0.75 15.20 -10.38
N ILE A 32 -0.16 14.16 -9.81
CA ILE A 32 -0.68 12.79 -9.84
C ILE A 32 -1.41 12.48 -8.52
N SER A 33 -2.66 12.02 -8.60
CA SER A 33 -3.48 11.66 -7.43
C SER A 33 -2.96 10.37 -6.77
N GLU A 34 -3.33 10.13 -5.50
CA GLU A 34 -3.04 8.84 -4.87
C GLU A 34 -3.68 7.66 -5.60
N ALA A 35 -4.88 7.86 -6.14
CA ALA A 35 -5.60 6.84 -6.89
C ALA A 35 -4.82 6.48 -8.16
N MET A 36 -4.39 7.47 -8.94
CA MET A 36 -3.56 7.25 -10.11
C MET A 36 -2.24 6.54 -9.75
N CYS A 37 -1.60 6.91 -8.63
CA CYS A 37 -0.42 6.19 -8.13
C CYS A 37 -0.72 4.72 -7.80
N LEU A 38 -1.86 4.42 -7.18
CA LEU A 38 -2.27 3.04 -6.87
C LEU A 38 -2.52 2.22 -8.14
N GLY A 39 -3.23 2.81 -9.10
CA GLY A 39 -3.59 2.18 -10.37
C GLY A 39 -2.37 1.87 -11.24
N LEU A 40 -1.54 2.89 -11.48
CA LEU A 40 -0.27 2.74 -12.21
C LEU A 40 0.75 1.89 -11.45
N GLY A 41 0.64 1.83 -10.12
CA GLY A 41 1.42 0.94 -9.28
C GLY A 41 1.00 -0.53 -9.34
N GLU A 42 -0.06 -0.86 -10.09
CA GLU A 42 -0.66 -2.20 -10.08
C GLU A 42 -0.84 -2.65 -8.62
N GLY A 43 -1.38 -1.77 -7.77
CA GLY A 43 -1.24 -1.91 -6.33
C GLY A 43 -2.10 -3.00 -5.70
N LEU A 44 -3.18 -3.45 -6.36
CA LEU A 44 -4.08 -4.45 -5.78
C LEU A 44 -3.42 -5.83 -5.78
N GLU A 45 -3.61 -6.56 -4.69
CA GLU A 45 -3.31 -7.99 -4.60
C GLU A 45 -4.34 -8.63 -3.65
N PHE A 46 -4.38 -9.95 -3.62
CA PHE A 46 -4.86 -10.65 -2.42
C PHE A 46 -3.80 -11.64 -1.98
N VAL A 47 -3.35 -11.53 -0.74
CA VAL A 47 -2.38 -12.44 -0.14
C VAL A 47 -3.10 -13.25 0.92
N TYR A 48 -2.95 -14.57 0.91
CA TYR A 48 -3.47 -15.42 1.98
C TYR A 48 -2.40 -16.38 2.49
N LEU A 49 -2.04 -16.21 3.76
CA LEU A 49 -1.03 -17.03 4.43
C LEU A 49 -1.61 -17.66 5.69
N THR A 50 -1.22 -18.89 5.94
CA THR A 50 -1.61 -19.66 7.12
C THR A 50 -0.38 -20.34 7.70
N GLY A 51 -0.15 -20.20 9.00
CA GLY A 51 0.99 -20.87 9.63
C GLY A 51 1.12 -20.56 11.12
N PRO A 52 1.64 -21.50 11.92
CA PRO A 52 1.78 -21.33 13.37
C PRO A 52 2.84 -20.29 13.76
N SER A 53 3.78 -19.98 12.85
CA SER A 53 4.81 -18.96 13.05
C SER A 53 4.37 -17.54 12.65
N LEU A 54 3.19 -17.40 12.03
CA LEU A 54 2.63 -16.11 11.64
C LEU A 54 1.88 -15.48 12.81
N ASN A 55 1.82 -14.15 12.81
CA ASN A 55 1.01 -13.38 13.75
C ASN A 55 0.24 -12.28 13.00
N PRO A 56 -1.07 -12.45 12.72
CA PRO A 56 -1.93 -13.60 13.08
C PRO A 56 -1.58 -14.90 12.35
N THR A 57 -2.03 -16.05 12.87
CA THR A 57 -1.82 -17.36 12.21
C THR A 57 -2.65 -17.55 10.95
N ARG A 58 -3.68 -16.71 10.73
CA ARG A 58 -4.42 -16.54 9.48
C ARG A 58 -4.27 -15.09 9.02
N TYR A 59 -3.46 -14.88 7.99
CA TYR A 59 -3.13 -13.57 7.48
C TYR A 59 -3.79 -13.35 6.12
N ILE A 60 -4.44 -12.20 5.95
CA ILE A 60 -4.83 -11.69 4.63
C ILE A 60 -4.13 -10.35 4.35
N GLY A 61 -3.83 -10.09 3.08
CA GLY A 61 -3.26 -8.82 2.60
C GLY A 61 -3.99 -8.33 1.35
N GLY A 62 -4.16 -7.01 1.20
CA GLY A 62 -4.89 -6.39 0.07
C GLY A 62 -4.01 -5.78 -1.02
N ARG A 63 -2.68 -5.86 -0.87
CA ARG A 63 -1.72 -5.11 -1.68
C ARG A 63 -0.45 -5.91 -1.93
N GLY A 64 0.12 -5.75 -3.13
CA GLY A 64 1.42 -6.33 -3.49
C GLY A 64 2.60 -5.54 -2.89
N PRO A 65 3.80 -6.12 -2.84
CA PRO A 65 4.98 -5.47 -2.24
C PRO A 65 5.66 -4.42 -3.14
N TYR A 66 5.38 -4.41 -4.45
CA TYR A 66 6.13 -3.62 -5.45
C TYR A 66 5.35 -2.42 -6.02
N LEU A 67 4.35 -1.91 -5.29
CA LEU A 67 3.50 -0.81 -5.75
C LEU A 67 4.35 0.40 -6.16
N GLU A 68 5.28 0.81 -5.30
CA GLU A 68 6.01 2.06 -5.45
C GLU A 68 6.92 2.04 -6.69
N THR A 69 7.73 1.00 -6.84
CA THR A 69 8.65 0.86 -7.99
C THR A 69 7.88 0.61 -9.29
N THR A 70 6.75 -0.09 -9.24
CA THR A 70 5.87 -0.30 -10.40
C THR A 70 5.23 1.01 -10.86
N CYS A 71 4.79 1.84 -9.92
CA CYS A 71 4.23 3.16 -10.23
C CYS A 71 5.26 4.04 -10.93
N PHE A 72 6.47 4.15 -10.35
CA PHE A 72 7.56 4.91 -10.97
C PHE A 72 7.91 4.38 -12.37
N ARG A 73 8.03 3.06 -12.54
CA ARG A 73 8.27 2.43 -13.85
C ARG A 73 7.20 2.83 -14.88
N ASN A 74 5.92 2.69 -14.53
CA ASN A 74 4.81 2.97 -15.44
C ASN A 74 4.66 4.47 -15.73
N LEU A 75 5.17 5.34 -14.85
CA LEU A 75 5.28 6.79 -15.08
C LEU A 75 6.56 7.21 -15.83
N GLY A 76 7.46 6.27 -16.15
CA GLY A 76 8.75 6.58 -16.78
C GLY A 76 9.72 7.33 -15.84
N VAL A 77 9.59 7.16 -14.53
CA VAL A 77 10.46 7.75 -13.51
C VAL A 77 11.53 6.73 -13.12
N PRO A 78 12.83 6.97 -13.40
CA PRO A 78 13.91 6.16 -12.88
C PRO A 78 13.86 6.08 -11.35
N CYS A 79 13.81 4.85 -10.83
CA CYS A 79 13.80 4.56 -9.41
C CYS A 79 14.68 3.34 -9.12
N THR A 80 15.67 3.50 -8.25
CA THR A 80 16.51 2.42 -7.72
C THR A 80 16.37 2.37 -6.21
N VAL A 81 16.14 1.20 -5.64
CA VAL A 81 16.13 1.02 -4.18
C VAL A 81 17.54 0.64 -3.73
N HIS A 82 18.13 1.47 -2.88
CA HIS A 82 19.43 1.23 -2.26
C HIS A 82 19.25 0.77 -0.83
N GLN A 83 20.12 -0.14 -0.41
CA GLN A 83 20.12 -0.72 0.93
C GLN A 83 21.56 -0.72 1.46
N THR A 84 21.71 -0.45 2.76
CA THR A 84 22.99 -0.56 3.47
C THR A 84 22.73 -0.87 4.94
N ALA A 85 23.61 -1.69 5.52
CA ALA A 85 23.59 -1.94 6.96
C ALA A 85 24.20 -0.78 7.77
N ASP A 86 24.93 0.15 7.12
CA ASP A 86 25.58 1.29 7.78
C ASP A 86 24.59 2.49 7.91
N PRO A 87 24.15 2.84 9.13
CA PRO A 87 23.22 3.96 9.33
C PRO A 87 23.82 5.32 8.94
N ALA A 88 25.14 5.49 9.04
CA ALA A 88 25.80 6.75 8.67
C ALA A 88 25.81 6.94 7.15
N GLU A 89 26.11 5.87 6.40
CA GLU A 89 25.97 5.87 4.95
C GLU A 89 24.53 6.11 4.51
N ALA A 90 23.59 5.40 5.13
CA ALA A 90 22.16 5.54 4.85
C ALA A 90 21.63 6.95 5.12
N TRP A 91 22.14 7.63 6.15
CA TRP A 91 21.80 9.02 6.44
C TRP A 91 22.43 9.98 5.44
N ARG A 92 23.68 9.73 5.02
CA ARG A 92 24.38 10.54 4.00
C ARG A 92 23.60 10.58 2.69
N TRP A 93 23.02 9.48 2.22
CA TRP A 93 22.18 9.47 1.02
C TRP A 93 20.96 10.40 1.15
N VAL A 94 20.24 10.30 2.27
CA VAL A 94 19.07 11.15 2.57
C VAL A 94 19.46 12.61 2.66
N LYS A 95 20.54 12.92 3.40
CA LYS A 95 21.07 14.28 3.55
C LYS A 95 21.45 14.89 2.21
N ASN A 96 22.12 14.14 1.33
CA ASN A 96 22.50 14.60 0.00
C ASN A 96 21.30 14.99 -0.87
N GLU A 97 20.17 14.27 -0.78
CA GLU A 97 18.96 14.65 -1.50
C GLU A 97 18.37 15.97 -0.95
N ILE A 98 18.30 16.11 0.38
CA ILE A 98 17.78 17.32 1.04
C ILE A 98 18.68 18.53 0.75
N ASP A 99 20.00 18.37 0.83
CA ASP A 99 20.99 19.41 0.51
C ASP A 99 20.90 19.83 -0.96
N ALA A 100 20.53 18.91 -1.84
CA ALA A 100 20.24 19.19 -3.25
C ALA A 100 18.80 19.69 -3.50
N GLY A 101 18.07 20.02 -2.43
CA GLY A 101 16.73 20.60 -2.49
C GLY A 101 15.62 19.63 -2.89
N ARG A 102 15.78 18.32 -2.65
CA ARG A 102 14.79 17.29 -3.02
C ARG A 102 14.31 16.50 -1.79
N PRO A 103 13.02 16.12 -1.74
CA PRO A 103 12.53 15.23 -0.69
C PRO A 103 13.09 13.81 -0.90
N ALA A 104 13.48 13.14 0.20
CA ALA A 104 14.03 11.79 0.15
C ALA A 104 12.98 10.77 0.60
N MET A 105 12.66 9.78 -0.23
CA MET A 105 11.74 8.70 0.14
C MET A 105 12.50 7.53 0.78
N VAL A 106 12.04 7.11 1.96
CA VAL A 106 12.64 6.03 2.75
C VAL A 106 11.58 5.06 3.27
N GLN A 107 12.00 3.85 3.64
CA GLN A 107 11.17 2.90 4.38
C GLN A 107 11.51 2.93 5.87
N ALA A 108 10.50 2.83 6.72
CA ALA A 108 10.65 2.84 8.16
C ALA A 108 9.66 1.90 8.87
N ASP A 109 10.00 1.50 10.09
CA ASP A 109 9.07 0.88 11.05
C ASP A 109 8.42 1.96 11.93
N ILE A 110 7.09 1.99 11.93
CA ILE A 110 6.29 2.96 12.70
C ILE A 110 6.58 2.93 14.20
N ARG A 111 7.06 1.80 14.74
CA ARG A 111 7.37 1.66 16.17
C ARG A 111 8.40 2.66 16.65
N TRP A 112 9.36 3.00 15.79
CA TRP A 112 10.48 3.87 16.12
C TRP A 112 10.28 5.32 15.66
N LEU A 113 9.12 5.61 15.05
CA LEU A 113 8.71 6.96 14.74
C LEU A 113 7.97 7.51 15.97
N ASP A 114 8.69 8.31 16.78
CA ASP A 114 8.25 8.70 18.14
C ASP A 114 6.85 9.35 18.17
N TYR A 115 6.45 10.04 17.11
CA TYR A 115 5.13 10.67 16.98
C TYR A 115 3.96 9.68 16.82
N TYR A 116 4.18 8.40 16.50
CA TYR A 116 3.13 7.37 16.51
C TYR A 116 2.80 6.86 17.91
N ASN A 117 3.73 6.99 18.88
CA ASN A 117 3.58 6.51 20.25
C ASN A 117 2.96 5.09 20.35
N THR A 118 3.51 4.14 19.61
CA THR A 118 2.95 2.79 19.46
C THR A 118 3.96 1.69 19.80
N LYS A 119 3.44 0.56 20.27
CA LYS A 119 4.22 -0.69 20.40
C LYS A 119 4.11 -1.59 19.16
N THR A 120 3.25 -1.22 18.22
CA THR A 120 2.99 -1.99 17.00
C THR A 120 4.17 -1.85 16.05
N ARG A 121 4.69 -2.99 15.58
CA ARG A 121 5.70 -3.02 14.52
C ARG A 121 5.02 -3.01 13.16
N PHE A 122 5.52 -2.18 12.25
CA PHE A 122 5.16 -2.21 10.84
C PHE A 122 6.28 -1.58 10.01
N GLY A 123 7.25 -2.41 9.63
CA GLY A 123 8.41 -2.04 8.82
C GLY A 123 8.11 -1.74 7.35
N GLY A 124 6.85 -1.71 6.92
CA GLY A 124 6.46 -1.46 5.53
C GLY A 124 6.18 0.02 5.21
N HIS A 125 6.34 0.92 6.18
CA HIS A 125 5.89 2.31 6.06
C HIS A 125 6.80 3.12 5.13
N LYS A 126 6.21 3.89 4.21
CA LYS A 126 6.94 4.78 3.30
C LYS A 126 6.69 6.23 3.70
N ILE A 127 7.76 6.97 3.89
CA ILE A 127 7.73 8.38 4.31
C ILE A 127 8.69 9.21 3.48
N LEU A 128 8.48 10.53 3.48
CA LEU A 128 9.41 11.48 2.89
C LEU A 128 10.16 12.25 3.99
N VAL A 129 11.47 12.30 3.90
CA VAL A 129 12.31 13.22 4.68
C VAL A 129 12.47 14.51 3.89
N VAL A 130 12.08 15.64 4.50
CA VAL A 130 11.97 16.94 3.81
C VAL A 130 12.80 18.04 4.48
N GLY A 131 13.62 17.67 5.45
CA GLY A 131 14.50 18.58 6.14
C GLY A 131 15.21 17.90 7.31
N TYR A 132 16.19 18.59 7.87
CA TYR A 132 16.89 18.17 9.08
C TYR A 132 17.44 19.39 9.83
N ASP A 133 17.73 19.20 11.12
CA ASP A 133 18.40 20.15 11.99
C ASP A 133 19.59 19.45 12.65
N GLU A 134 20.80 19.82 12.23
CA GLU A 134 22.06 19.26 12.74
C GLU A 134 22.29 19.60 14.21
N GLU A 135 21.85 20.75 14.71
CA GLU A 135 22.08 21.12 16.11
C GLU A 135 21.14 20.36 17.03
N LYS A 136 19.88 20.20 16.61
CA LYS A 136 18.88 19.45 17.37
C LYS A 136 18.95 17.95 17.14
N GLN A 137 19.74 17.48 16.19
CA GLN A 137 19.79 16.08 15.76
C GLN A 137 18.38 15.54 15.42
N THR A 138 17.63 16.30 14.61
CA THR A 138 16.28 15.89 14.15
C THR A 138 16.14 15.91 12.63
N ALA A 139 15.32 15.01 12.11
CA ALA A 139 14.81 15.05 10.74
C ALA A 139 13.35 15.53 10.75
N THR A 140 12.92 16.15 9.65
CA THR A 140 11.53 16.56 9.43
C THR A 140 10.88 15.61 8.43
N ILE A 141 9.80 14.94 8.86
CA ILE A 141 9.13 13.89 8.11
C ILE A 141 7.78 14.39 7.60
N SER A 142 7.51 14.15 6.33
CA SER A 142 6.17 14.18 5.76
C SER A 142 5.61 12.76 5.78
N ASP A 143 4.63 12.55 6.65
CA ASP A 143 3.95 11.27 6.87
C ASP A 143 2.47 11.40 6.50
N ASN A 144 1.90 10.41 5.81
CA ASN A 144 0.52 10.49 5.30
C ASN A 144 -0.54 10.53 6.41
N GLU A 145 -0.23 10.05 7.61
CA GLU A 145 -1.22 9.90 8.68
C GLU A 145 -1.50 11.23 9.41
N PHE A 146 -0.61 12.22 9.28
CA PHE A 146 -0.64 13.47 10.05
C PHE A 146 -0.89 14.70 9.17
N ASP A 147 -1.49 15.74 9.76
CA ASP A 147 -1.76 17.02 9.08
C ASP A 147 -0.54 17.95 9.04
N GLN A 148 0.41 17.75 9.95
CA GLN A 148 1.65 18.53 10.04
C GLN A 148 2.87 17.66 9.78
N LEU A 149 3.93 18.30 9.29
CA LEU A 149 5.26 17.73 9.28
C LEU A 149 5.69 17.33 10.70
N GLN A 150 6.27 16.14 10.83
CA GLN A 150 6.63 15.57 12.12
C GLN A 150 8.14 15.62 12.33
N PRO A 151 8.64 16.23 13.42
CA PRO A 151 10.04 16.09 13.80
C PRO A 151 10.30 14.68 14.34
N VAL A 152 11.45 14.10 14.01
CA VAL A 152 11.93 12.84 14.57
C VAL A 152 13.42 12.94 14.92
N PRO A 153 13.87 12.48 16.10
CA PRO A 153 15.30 12.36 16.39
C PRO A 153 16.01 11.49 15.35
N LEU A 154 17.23 11.85 14.96
CA LEU A 154 18.00 11.09 13.96
C LEU A 154 18.27 9.65 14.41
N ASP A 155 18.53 9.43 15.71
CA ASP A 155 18.70 8.09 16.29
C ASP A 155 17.42 7.25 16.22
N SER A 156 16.25 7.88 16.41
CA SER A 156 14.95 7.22 16.24
C SER A 156 14.71 6.86 14.78
N LEU A 157 15.01 7.77 13.84
CA LEU A 157 14.91 7.50 12.40
C LEU A 157 15.87 6.39 11.95
N ALA A 158 17.11 6.37 12.47
CA ALA A 158 18.08 5.31 12.16
C ALA A 158 17.57 3.93 12.61
N ARG A 159 17.03 3.83 13.84
CA ARG A 159 16.40 2.59 14.33
C ARG A 159 15.19 2.20 13.50
N ALA A 160 14.35 3.16 13.13
CA ALA A 160 13.17 2.93 12.29
C ALA A 160 13.54 2.32 10.94
N ARG A 161 14.69 2.70 10.39
CA ARG A 161 15.17 2.29 9.07
C ARG A 161 16.01 1.01 9.06
N ALA A 162 16.50 0.56 10.22
CA ALA A 162 17.36 -0.63 10.35
C ALA A 162 16.68 -1.83 11.03
N GLU A 163 15.40 -1.71 11.40
CA GLU A 163 14.71 -2.76 12.16
C GLU A 163 14.50 -4.04 11.32
N THR A 164 14.78 -5.19 11.93
CA THR A 164 14.51 -6.51 11.35
C THR A 164 13.46 -7.24 12.20
N ALA A 165 12.24 -7.31 11.68
CA ALA A 165 11.13 -7.98 12.34
C ALA A 165 10.15 -8.55 11.30
N PRO A 166 9.90 -9.88 11.27
CA PRO A 166 9.03 -10.50 10.28
C PRO A 166 7.66 -9.79 10.18
N PRO A 167 7.13 -9.57 8.96
CA PRO A 167 7.66 -10.04 7.67
C PRO A 167 8.67 -9.08 7.01
N PHE A 168 9.16 -8.05 7.71
CA PHE A 168 10.04 -7.03 7.14
C PHE A 168 11.48 -7.14 7.65
N GLU A 169 12.44 -7.01 6.75
CA GLU A 169 13.87 -6.97 7.06
C GLU A 169 14.44 -5.69 6.46
N LEU A 170 14.43 -4.59 7.22
CA LEU A 170 14.84 -3.29 6.69
C LEU A 170 16.35 -3.17 6.70
N GLN A 171 16.92 -2.64 5.62
CA GLN A 171 18.35 -2.38 5.46
C GLN A 171 18.56 -0.92 5.06
N ASN A 172 17.96 -0.04 5.84
CA ASN A 172 17.97 1.41 5.63
C ASN A 172 17.49 1.87 4.25
N ASP A 173 16.53 1.16 3.68
CA ASP A 173 16.05 1.32 2.31
C ASP A 173 15.77 2.79 1.95
N TRP A 174 16.45 3.25 0.90
CA TRP A 174 16.30 4.57 0.30
C TRP A 174 15.95 4.42 -1.18
N PHE A 175 14.97 5.19 -1.63
CA PHE A 175 14.53 5.21 -3.02
C PHE A 175 15.24 6.36 -3.73
N GLU A 176 16.23 6.04 -4.56
CA GLU A 176 16.83 7.01 -5.47
C GLU A 176 15.88 7.27 -6.62
N ILE A 177 15.22 8.42 -6.59
CA ILE A 177 14.18 8.80 -7.55
C ILE A 177 14.68 10.01 -8.35
N ARG A 178 14.56 9.93 -9.67
CA ARG A 178 14.92 11.03 -10.60
C ARG A 178 13.72 11.38 -11.45
N VAL A 179 12.93 12.35 -11.01
CA VAL A 179 11.71 12.74 -11.72
C VAL A 179 12.06 13.54 -12.99
N PRO A 180 11.66 13.08 -14.20
CA PRO A 180 11.91 13.80 -15.43
C PRO A 180 10.95 14.99 -15.60
N GLU A 181 11.26 15.89 -16.55
CA GLU A 181 10.38 17.00 -16.91
C GLU A 181 9.02 16.53 -17.46
N ARG A 182 8.99 15.36 -18.12
CA ARG A 182 7.79 14.76 -18.70
C ARG A 182 7.67 13.31 -18.25
N LEU A 183 6.50 12.95 -17.72
CA LEU A 183 6.14 11.57 -17.39
C LEU A 183 5.67 10.82 -18.64
N ALA A 184 5.56 9.50 -18.53
CA ALA A 184 4.96 8.66 -19.56
C ALA A 184 3.53 9.12 -19.89
N ASP A 185 3.12 8.90 -21.15
CA ASP A 185 1.79 9.27 -21.63
C ASP A 185 0.72 8.44 -20.90
N PRO A 186 -0.23 9.06 -20.16
CA PRO A 186 -1.30 8.35 -19.49
C PRO A 186 -2.22 7.58 -20.45
N ALA A 187 -2.35 8.01 -21.71
CA ALA A 187 -3.09 7.28 -22.74
C ALA A 187 -2.49 5.89 -23.04
N VAL A 188 -1.20 5.70 -22.74
CA VAL A 188 -0.50 4.42 -22.85
C VAL A 188 -0.41 3.73 -21.49
N ALA A 189 0.00 4.45 -20.45
CA ALA A 189 0.30 3.87 -19.15
C ALA A 189 -0.94 3.32 -18.42
N VAL A 190 -2.08 4.01 -18.49
CA VAL A 190 -3.33 3.61 -17.81
C VAL A 190 -3.88 2.27 -18.32
N PRO A 191 -4.14 2.07 -19.63
CA PRO A 191 -4.64 0.79 -20.13
C PRO A 191 -3.66 -0.36 -19.85
N LEU A 192 -2.35 -0.13 -20.02
CA LEU A 192 -1.34 -1.14 -19.71
C LEU A 192 -1.35 -1.56 -18.24
N ALA A 193 -1.43 -0.61 -17.31
CA ALA A 193 -1.49 -0.91 -15.88
C ALA A 193 -2.76 -1.66 -15.48
N ILE A 194 -3.93 -1.32 -16.07
CA ILE A 194 -5.19 -2.04 -15.83
C ILE A 194 -5.07 -3.50 -16.29
N VAL A 195 -4.52 -3.72 -17.49
CA VAL A 195 -4.32 -5.07 -18.03
C VAL A 195 -3.31 -5.84 -17.17
N ALA A 196 -2.17 -5.24 -16.84
CA ALA A 196 -1.14 -5.89 -16.01
C ALA A 196 -1.69 -6.26 -14.63
N GLN A 197 -2.46 -5.37 -14.00
CA GLN A 197 -3.17 -5.65 -12.75
C GLN A 197 -4.14 -6.84 -12.88
N ALA A 198 -4.91 -6.90 -13.96
CA ALA A 198 -5.84 -7.98 -14.22
C ALA A 198 -5.13 -9.33 -14.47
N GLU A 199 -4.06 -9.32 -15.27
CA GLU A 199 -3.23 -10.51 -15.48
C GLU A 199 -2.64 -11.01 -14.18
N LYS A 200 -2.06 -10.11 -13.38
CA LYS A 200 -1.48 -10.45 -12.09
C LYS A 200 -2.49 -11.13 -11.17
N MET A 201 -3.71 -10.59 -11.07
CA MET A 201 -4.75 -11.15 -10.19
C MET A 201 -5.30 -12.49 -10.67
N LEU A 202 -5.30 -12.74 -11.98
CA LEU A 202 -5.78 -13.97 -12.60
C LEU A 202 -4.68 -15.02 -12.83
N ALA A 203 -3.41 -14.66 -12.70
CA ALA A 203 -2.29 -15.55 -12.93
C ALA A 203 -2.28 -16.72 -11.94
N ASP A 204 -1.97 -17.91 -12.45
CA ASP A 204 -1.72 -19.09 -11.61
C ASP A 204 -0.36 -18.98 -10.93
N ARG A 205 -0.35 -18.36 -9.75
CA ARG A 205 0.83 -18.19 -8.87
C ARG A 205 0.69 -19.04 -7.61
N GLY A 206 -0.07 -20.13 -7.70
CA GLY A 206 -0.52 -20.93 -6.56
C GLY A 206 -1.58 -20.22 -5.72
N GLU A 207 -2.02 -20.88 -4.64
CA GLU A 207 -3.11 -20.39 -3.77
C GLU A 207 -2.61 -19.49 -2.63
N LEU A 208 -1.56 -18.71 -2.87
CA LEU A 208 -1.04 -17.69 -1.95
C LEU A 208 -1.37 -16.26 -2.40
N PHE A 209 -1.59 -16.06 -3.71
CA PHE A 209 -1.83 -14.75 -4.32
C PHE A 209 -3.08 -14.72 -5.22
N GLY A 210 -3.57 -13.52 -5.51
CA GLY A 210 -4.62 -13.27 -6.49
C GLY A 210 -5.97 -13.93 -6.18
N VAL A 211 -6.76 -14.15 -7.24
CA VAL A 211 -8.10 -14.73 -7.14
C VAL A 211 -8.06 -16.18 -6.63
N ALA A 212 -7.03 -16.96 -6.97
CA ALA A 212 -6.88 -18.33 -6.47
C ALA A 212 -6.75 -18.36 -4.94
N ALA A 213 -6.00 -17.43 -4.35
CA ALA A 213 -5.92 -17.27 -2.91
C ALA A 213 -7.24 -16.81 -2.28
N LEU A 214 -8.03 -15.95 -2.94
CA LEU A 214 -9.38 -15.58 -2.48
C LEU A 214 -10.28 -16.82 -2.39
N GLU A 215 -10.25 -17.67 -3.41
CA GLU A 215 -11.03 -18.90 -3.46
C GLU A 215 -10.60 -19.88 -2.35
N ARG A 216 -9.28 -20.05 -2.13
CA ARG A 216 -8.77 -20.85 -1.03
C ARG A 216 -9.18 -20.30 0.33
N ALA A 217 -8.99 -19.00 0.56
CA ALA A 217 -9.37 -18.34 1.79
C ALA A 217 -10.87 -18.52 2.09
N ALA A 218 -11.74 -18.40 1.08
CA ALA A 218 -13.17 -18.64 1.23
C ALA A 218 -13.49 -20.08 1.67
N ARG A 219 -12.79 -21.09 1.12
CA ARG A 219 -12.96 -22.50 1.52
C ARG A 219 -12.48 -22.77 2.95
N GLU A 220 -11.38 -22.14 3.37
CA GLU A 220 -10.76 -22.36 4.68
C GLU A 220 -11.38 -21.49 5.80
N LEU A 221 -12.03 -20.38 5.46
CA LEU A 221 -12.58 -19.44 6.44
C LEU A 221 -13.48 -20.08 7.51
N PRO A 222 -14.36 -21.06 7.20
CA PRO A 222 -15.14 -21.74 8.23
C PRO A 222 -14.29 -22.39 9.33
N ALA A 223 -13.09 -22.88 8.99
CA ALA A 223 -12.17 -23.52 9.92
C ALA A 223 -11.31 -22.52 10.71
N TRP A 224 -11.41 -21.21 10.45
CA TRP A 224 -10.68 -20.20 11.23
C TRP A 224 -11.02 -20.26 12.72
N ARG A 225 -12.25 -20.62 13.08
CA ARG A 225 -12.70 -20.83 14.48
C ARG A 225 -11.84 -21.85 15.27
N GLU A 226 -11.07 -22.68 14.59
CA GLU A 226 -10.23 -23.72 15.18
C GLU A 226 -8.80 -23.21 15.51
N ALA A 227 -8.43 -22.02 15.00
CA ALA A 227 -7.15 -21.39 15.32
C ALA A 227 -7.16 -20.83 16.75
N ALA A 228 -6.06 -20.99 17.48
CA ALA A 228 -5.95 -20.47 18.84
C ALA A 228 -6.11 -18.94 18.93
N ASP A 229 -5.73 -18.21 17.87
CA ASP A 229 -5.81 -16.77 17.76
C ASP A 229 -6.92 -16.31 16.79
N TRP A 230 -8.00 -17.08 16.63
CA TRP A 230 -9.04 -16.82 15.64
C TRP A 230 -9.67 -15.41 15.76
N GLN A 231 -9.90 -14.92 16.99
CA GLN A 231 -10.42 -13.56 17.22
C GLN A 231 -9.43 -12.52 16.69
N TRP A 232 -8.14 -12.72 16.94
CA TRP A 232 -7.10 -11.83 16.44
C TRP A 232 -6.99 -11.90 14.92
N SER A 233 -7.02 -13.09 14.33
CA SER A 233 -7.04 -13.29 12.88
C SER A 233 -8.22 -12.53 12.21
N ALA A 234 -9.43 -12.66 12.76
CA ALA A 234 -10.61 -11.96 12.27
C ALA A 234 -10.51 -10.43 12.43
N ARG A 235 -10.05 -9.95 13.61
CA ARG A 235 -9.84 -8.52 13.86
C ARG A 235 -8.78 -7.93 12.95
N PHE A 236 -7.67 -8.65 12.75
CA PHE A 236 -6.59 -8.22 11.88
C PHE A 236 -7.05 -8.15 10.41
N ALA A 237 -7.79 -9.15 9.95
CA ALA A 237 -8.39 -9.15 8.62
C ALA A 237 -9.31 -7.93 8.41
N TYR A 238 -10.18 -7.60 9.36
CA TYR A 238 -10.96 -6.35 9.33
C TYR A 238 -10.06 -5.11 9.23
N GLN A 239 -8.98 -5.03 10.02
CA GLN A 239 -8.05 -3.90 9.97
C GLN A 239 -7.34 -3.77 8.63
N VAL A 240 -6.98 -4.89 7.98
CA VAL A 240 -6.40 -4.87 6.62
C VAL A 240 -7.41 -4.40 5.59
N ILE A 241 -8.69 -4.76 5.74
CA ILE A 241 -9.73 -4.36 4.81
C ILE A 241 -10.06 -2.87 4.94
N GLU A 242 -10.29 -2.38 6.17
CA GLU A 242 -10.85 -1.03 6.40
C GLU A 242 -9.88 0.01 6.94
N LYS A 243 -8.72 -0.40 7.47
CA LYS A 243 -7.76 0.48 8.16
C LYS A 243 -6.37 0.33 7.53
N ARG A 244 -5.32 0.68 8.27
CA ARG A 244 -3.90 0.47 7.89
C ARG A 244 -3.54 1.06 6.52
N GLY A 245 -4.10 2.23 6.26
CA GLY A 245 -3.83 3.00 5.05
C GLY A 245 -4.26 2.30 3.76
N THR A 246 -5.43 1.65 3.74
CA THR A 246 -6.00 1.08 2.50
C THR A 246 -7.04 2.00 1.83
N GLY A 247 -7.46 3.07 2.51
CA GLY A 247 -8.63 3.87 2.09
C GLY A 247 -9.97 3.13 2.21
N GLY A 248 -9.99 1.92 2.80
CA GLY A 248 -11.17 1.07 2.96
C GLY A 248 -11.40 0.08 1.81
N GLY A 249 -12.23 -0.94 2.05
CA GLY A 249 -12.56 -1.97 1.06
C GLY A 249 -11.35 -2.64 0.42
N SER A 250 -10.26 -2.84 1.18
CA SER A 250 -9.02 -3.48 0.73
C SER A 250 -8.40 -2.82 -0.52
N PHE A 251 -8.29 -1.48 -0.53
CA PHE A 251 -7.82 -0.62 -1.64
C PHE A 251 -8.77 -0.47 -2.83
N ARG A 252 -9.86 -1.24 -2.90
CA ARG A 252 -10.76 -1.22 -4.08
C ARG A 252 -11.53 0.10 -4.21
N LYS A 253 -11.74 0.86 -3.12
CA LYS A 253 -12.34 2.21 -3.19
C LYS A 253 -11.45 3.16 -3.99
N MET A 254 -10.18 3.27 -3.58
CA MET A 254 -9.18 4.10 -4.27
C MET A 254 -8.92 3.62 -5.70
N TYR A 255 -8.92 2.30 -5.94
CA TYR A 255 -8.79 1.78 -7.31
C TYR A 255 -10.00 2.12 -8.19
N ALA A 256 -11.20 2.21 -7.63
CA ALA A 256 -12.36 2.70 -8.37
C ALA A 256 -12.22 4.18 -8.76
N ASP A 257 -11.63 5.01 -7.90
CA ASP A 257 -11.32 6.41 -8.22
C ASP A 257 -10.29 6.50 -9.35
N PHE A 258 -9.27 5.63 -9.34
CA PHE A 258 -8.31 5.51 -10.45
C PHE A 258 -9.00 5.20 -11.77
N LEU A 259 -9.93 4.24 -11.79
CA LEU A 259 -10.66 3.91 -13.01
C LEU A 259 -11.51 5.08 -13.50
N ALA A 260 -12.16 5.80 -12.58
CA ALA A 260 -12.95 6.98 -12.93
C ALA A 260 -12.07 8.12 -13.49
N GLU A 261 -10.91 8.38 -12.89
CA GLU A 261 -9.93 9.33 -13.42
C GLU A 261 -9.34 8.85 -14.77
N GLY A 262 -9.14 7.54 -14.90
CA GLY A 262 -8.53 6.88 -16.05
C GLY A 262 -9.44 6.75 -17.27
N ALA A 263 -10.75 6.90 -17.11
CA ALA A 263 -11.76 6.70 -18.15
C ALA A 263 -11.50 7.55 -19.40
N VAL A 264 -10.95 8.76 -19.23
CA VAL A 264 -10.60 9.67 -20.34
C VAL A 264 -9.46 9.12 -21.23
N TYR A 265 -8.67 8.18 -20.71
CA TYR A 265 -7.51 7.59 -21.40
C TYR A 265 -7.80 6.20 -21.99
N CYS A 266 -8.89 5.54 -21.56
CA CYS A 266 -9.23 4.20 -22.01
C CYS A 266 -10.76 4.01 -22.07
N PRO A 267 -11.39 4.14 -23.25
CA PRO A 267 -12.85 4.01 -23.41
C PRO A 267 -13.43 2.68 -22.92
N ALA A 268 -12.64 1.60 -22.96
CA ALA A 268 -13.05 0.28 -22.47
C ALA A 268 -13.42 0.29 -20.97
N ILE A 269 -12.89 1.24 -20.19
CA ILE A 269 -13.25 1.42 -18.77
C ILE A 269 -14.76 1.67 -18.62
N GLU A 270 -15.29 2.62 -19.40
CA GLU A 270 -16.72 2.99 -19.38
C GLU A 270 -17.58 1.91 -20.04
N TRP A 271 -17.14 1.37 -21.19
CA TRP A 271 -17.89 0.34 -21.91
C TRP A 271 -18.16 -0.91 -21.05
N HIS A 272 -17.22 -1.27 -20.18
CA HIS A 272 -17.38 -2.40 -19.27
C HIS A 272 -17.90 -2.01 -17.87
N GLY A 273 -18.12 -0.71 -17.61
CA GLY A 273 -18.54 -0.18 -16.30
C GLY A 273 -17.59 -0.58 -15.19
N LEU A 274 -16.27 -0.51 -15.45
CA LEU A 274 -15.23 -0.95 -14.52
C LEU A 274 -15.27 -0.17 -13.19
N PRO A 275 -15.44 1.18 -13.16
CA PRO A 275 -15.51 1.91 -11.90
C PRO A 275 -16.66 1.42 -11.01
N GLU A 276 -17.87 1.25 -11.57
CA GLU A 276 -19.07 0.83 -10.82
C GLU A 276 -18.95 -0.61 -10.33
N ARG A 277 -18.39 -1.50 -11.14
CA ARG A 277 -18.08 -2.87 -10.72
C ARG A 277 -17.11 -2.87 -9.55
N MET A 278 -16.04 -2.06 -9.63
CA MET A 278 -15.04 -1.96 -8.58
C MET A 278 -15.61 -1.35 -7.29
N ARG A 279 -16.47 -0.32 -7.38
CA ARG A 279 -17.19 0.23 -6.21
C ARG A 279 -18.05 -0.81 -5.52
N ARG A 280 -18.75 -1.67 -6.28
CA ARG A 280 -19.53 -2.79 -5.72
C ARG A 280 -18.62 -3.82 -5.03
N ILE A 281 -17.49 -4.18 -5.64
CA ILE A 281 -16.49 -5.07 -5.02
C ILE A 281 -15.96 -4.44 -3.72
N ALA A 282 -15.65 -3.14 -3.73
CA ALA A 282 -15.19 -2.42 -2.55
C ALA A 282 -16.22 -2.44 -1.41
N ALA A 283 -17.52 -2.26 -1.73
CA ALA A 283 -18.60 -2.37 -0.75
C ALA A 283 -18.73 -3.79 -0.19
N ALA A 284 -18.57 -4.83 -1.02
CA ALA A 284 -18.57 -6.21 -0.57
C ALA A 284 -17.37 -6.54 0.34
N TRP A 285 -16.19 -5.96 0.06
CA TRP A 285 -15.05 -6.02 0.98
C TRP A 285 -15.38 -5.37 2.32
N THR A 286 -15.96 -4.18 2.32
CA THR A 286 -16.40 -3.52 3.56
C THR A 286 -17.40 -4.36 4.34
N ALA A 287 -18.37 -5.00 3.68
CA ALA A 287 -19.32 -5.90 4.32
C ALA A 287 -18.61 -7.10 4.99
N LEU A 288 -17.65 -7.73 4.30
CA LEU A 288 -16.81 -8.77 4.90
C LEU A 288 -16.01 -8.25 6.10
N GLY A 289 -15.44 -7.05 6.01
CA GLY A 289 -14.71 -6.44 7.12
C GLY A 289 -15.59 -6.23 8.36
N VAL A 290 -16.83 -5.78 8.17
CA VAL A 290 -17.81 -5.61 9.27
C VAL A 290 -18.15 -6.96 9.91
N GLU A 291 -18.39 -7.99 9.09
CA GLU A 291 -18.67 -9.35 9.58
C GLU A 291 -17.49 -9.92 10.39
N LEU A 292 -16.26 -9.79 9.87
CA LEU A 292 -15.05 -10.27 10.56
C LEU A 292 -14.79 -9.52 11.86
N ARG A 293 -15.10 -8.22 11.91
CA ARG A 293 -15.05 -7.46 13.16
C ARG A 293 -16.05 -8.01 14.17
N ALA A 294 -17.30 -8.20 13.76
CA ALA A 294 -18.34 -8.74 14.64
C ALA A 294 -17.96 -10.13 15.16
N LEU A 295 -17.45 -11.01 14.29
CA LEU A 295 -16.92 -12.33 14.68
C LEU A 295 -15.81 -12.21 15.72
N SER A 296 -14.85 -11.28 15.53
CA SER A 296 -13.73 -11.11 16.46
C SER A 296 -14.13 -10.71 17.89
N GLU A 297 -15.36 -10.24 18.08
CA GLU A 297 -15.91 -9.79 19.37
C GLU A 297 -16.84 -10.85 20.01
N GLN A 298 -17.03 -12.02 19.38
CA GLN A 298 -17.86 -13.11 19.89
C GLN A 298 -17.09 -14.10 20.79
N GLU A 299 -17.84 -14.79 21.64
CA GLU A 299 -17.37 -15.98 22.38
C GLU A 299 -17.58 -17.26 21.54
N PRO A 300 -16.81 -18.34 21.77
CA PRO A 300 -17.00 -19.59 21.04
C PRO A 300 -18.37 -20.25 21.29
N PRO A 301 -18.96 -20.94 20.28
CA PRO A 301 -18.46 -21.11 18.92
C PRO A 301 -18.90 -19.97 17.98
N ALA A 302 -17.93 -19.30 17.35
CA ALA A 302 -18.21 -18.32 16.30
C ALA A 302 -18.47 -19.03 14.95
N ASP A 303 -19.49 -18.57 14.23
CA ASP A 303 -19.86 -19.13 12.92
C ASP A 303 -19.28 -18.29 11.77
N PHE A 304 -18.20 -18.78 11.16
CA PHE A 304 -17.55 -18.12 10.02
C PHE A 304 -18.24 -18.39 8.67
N ARG A 305 -19.31 -19.20 8.59
CA ARG A 305 -19.98 -19.53 7.32
C ARG A 305 -20.54 -18.30 6.58
N PRO A 306 -21.17 -17.30 7.24
CA PRO A 306 -21.61 -16.08 6.56
C PRO A 306 -20.44 -15.30 5.94
N ALA A 307 -19.34 -15.11 6.69
CA ALA A 307 -18.13 -14.48 6.17
C ALA A 307 -17.53 -15.27 4.99
N ALA A 308 -17.57 -16.60 5.04
CA ALA A 308 -17.05 -17.46 3.97
C ALA A 308 -17.87 -17.29 2.68
N ALA A 309 -19.20 -17.17 2.80
CA ALA A 309 -20.08 -16.90 1.68
C ALA A 309 -19.83 -15.52 1.05
N LEU A 310 -19.58 -14.48 1.87
CA LEU A 310 -19.18 -13.16 1.38
C LEU A 310 -17.86 -13.22 0.61
N LEU A 311 -16.85 -13.91 1.15
CA LEU A 311 -15.53 -14.04 0.51
C LEU A 311 -15.58 -14.86 -0.78
N ALA A 312 -16.41 -15.91 -0.84
CA ALA A 312 -16.67 -16.65 -2.08
C ALA A 312 -17.37 -15.78 -3.14
N GLY A 313 -18.31 -14.92 -2.72
CA GLY A 313 -18.93 -13.91 -3.58
C GLY A 313 -17.92 -12.92 -4.14
N LEU A 314 -17.01 -12.42 -3.30
CA LEU A 314 -15.90 -11.55 -3.69
C LEU A 314 -14.97 -12.23 -4.71
N ALA A 315 -14.58 -13.48 -4.48
CA ALA A 315 -13.71 -14.23 -5.38
C ALA A 315 -14.28 -14.31 -6.81
N ARG A 316 -15.57 -14.63 -6.94
CA ARG A 316 -16.29 -14.64 -8.22
C ARG A 316 -16.37 -13.24 -8.84
N ALA A 317 -16.76 -12.24 -8.07
CA ALA A 317 -16.88 -10.86 -8.57
C ALA A 317 -15.54 -10.29 -9.06
N GLU A 318 -14.45 -10.54 -8.32
CA GLU A 318 -13.09 -10.15 -8.73
C GLU A 318 -12.63 -10.91 -9.97
N ARG A 319 -12.91 -12.22 -10.07
CA ARG A 319 -12.62 -13.01 -11.28
C ARG A 319 -13.30 -12.44 -12.52
N GLU A 320 -14.59 -12.13 -12.41
CA GLU A 320 -15.38 -11.52 -13.49
C GLU A 320 -14.87 -10.13 -13.84
N TYR A 321 -14.56 -9.31 -12.83
CA TYR A 321 -14.01 -7.97 -13.01
C TYR A 321 -12.68 -7.99 -13.78
N TYR A 322 -11.70 -8.77 -13.32
CA TYR A 322 -10.38 -8.79 -13.97
C TYR A 322 -10.45 -9.41 -15.37
N SER A 323 -11.38 -10.35 -15.61
CA SER A 323 -11.60 -10.88 -16.94
C SER A 323 -12.13 -9.80 -17.90
N ALA A 324 -13.03 -8.93 -17.44
CA ALA A 324 -13.51 -7.79 -18.23
C ALA A 324 -12.43 -6.71 -18.41
N ALA A 325 -11.63 -6.43 -17.37
CA ALA A 325 -10.57 -5.42 -17.41
C ALA A 325 -9.46 -5.73 -18.44
N ARG A 326 -9.29 -7.00 -18.85
CA ARG A 326 -8.42 -7.39 -19.96
C ARG A 326 -8.81 -6.77 -21.31
N ALA A 327 -10.06 -6.31 -21.47
CA ALA A 327 -10.52 -5.61 -22.66
C ALA A 327 -9.82 -4.25 -22.87
N CYS A 328 -9.12 -3.71 -21.87
CA CYS A 328 -8.30 -2.52 -22.01
C CYS A 328 -6.99 -2.74 -22.82
N ARG A 329 -6.78 -3.94 -23.39
CA ARG A 329 -5.57 -4.32 -24.16
C ARG A 329 -5.32 -3.54 -25.46
N GLY A 330 -6.25 -2.66 -25.87
CA GLY A 330 -6.16 -1.94 -27.14
C GLY A 330 -6.84 -2.71 -28.26
#